data_AF-A0A6N7HBI6-F1
#
_entry.id   AF-A0A6N7HBI6-F1
#
_cell.length_a   1.000
_cell.length_b   1.000
_cell.length_c   1.000
_cell.angle_alpha   90.00
_cell.angle_beta   90.00
_cell.angle_gamma   90.00
#
_symmetry.space_group_name_H-M   'P 1'
#
loop_
_entity.id
_entity.type
_entity.pdbx_description
1 polymer ?
#
loop_
_entity_poly.entity_id
_entity_poly.type
_entity_poly.pdbx_seq_one_letter_code
_entity_poly.pdbx_strand_id
1 'polypeptide(L)'
;MDHIPPPDDVAHQDSVLMAEMAEVNTRLARYVLRFLDADAGRAAPLSTADERALADDVTAVAAAIRARIARRELGALRRHSSCVPHRRPDMS
;
A
#
# COMPACT_ATOMS: atom_id res chain seq x y z
N MET A 1 -24.54 22.31 15.92
CA MET A 1 -24.45 21.85 14.52
C MET A 1 -23.07 21.24 14.38
N ASP A 2 -22.99 19.91 14.52
CA ASP A 2 -21.72 19.20 14.48
C ASP A 2 -21.13 19.30 13.07
N HIS A 3 -19.98 19.98 12.95
CA HIS A 3 -19.24 20.04 11.71
C HIS A 3 -18.51 18.72 11.54
N ILE A 4 -19.16 17.77 10.87
CA ILE A 4 -18.50 16.56 10.40
C ILE A 4 -17.64 16.97 9.20
N PRO A 5 -16.31 16.76 9.24
CA PRO A 5 -15.45 17.03 8.09
C PRO A 5 -15.79 16.07 6.93
N PRO A 6 -15.60 16.49 5.67
CA PRO A 6 -15.81 15.62 4.53
C PRO A 6 -14.89 14.39 4.60
N PRO A 7 -15.29 13.27 3.99
CA PRO A 7 -14.48 12.05 3.97
C PRO A 7 -13.09 12.33 3.36
N ASP A 8 -12.04 11.91 4.06
CA ASP A 8 -10.67 11.97 3.58
C ASP A 8 -10.38 10.71 2.77
N ASP A 9 -10.49 10.82 1.45
CA ASP A 9 -10.24 9.75 0.49
C ASP A 9 -8.82 9.18 0.64
N VAL A 10 -7.84 9.99 1.06
CA VAL A 10 -6.46 9.52 1.26
C VAL A 10 -6.37 8.65 2.50
N ALA A 11 -6.99 9.07 3.60
CA ALA A 11 -7.06 8.27 4.82
C ALA A 11 -7.83 6.96 4.59
N HIS A 12 -8.90 7.00 3.80
CA HIS A 12 -9.65 5.81 3.41
C HIS A 12 -8.77 4.84 2.60
N GLN A 13 -8.09 5.31 1.54
CA GLN A 13 -7.18 4.49 0.73
C GLN A 13 -6.03 3.90 1.55
N ASP A 14 -5.45 4.68 2.47
CA ASP A 14 -4.39 4.18 3.35
C ASP A 14 -4.91 3.08 4.28
N SER A 15 -6.14 3.19 4.78
CA SER A 15 -6.77 2.19 5.65
C SER A 15 -7.06 0.89 4.89
N VAL A 16 -7.57 0.99 3.66
CA VAL A 16 -7.77 -0.17 2.77
C VAL A 16 -6.44 -0.88 2.52
N LEU A 17 -5.38 -0.14 2.19
CA LEU A 17 -4.04 -0.72 1.99
C LEU A 17 -3.54 -1.46 3.25
N MET A 18 -3.74 -0.91 4.45
CA MET A 18 -3.33 -1.61 5.68
C MET A 18 -4.10 -2.92 5.89
N ALA A 19 -5.40 -2.94 5.56
CA ALA A 19 -6.21 -4.16 5.64
C ALA A 19 -5.74 -5.22 4.63
N GLU A 20 -5.52 -4.83 3.38
CA GLU A 20 -4.99 -5.72 2.33
C GLU A 20 -3.61 -6.30 2.71
N MET A 21 -2.72 -5.46 3.26
CA MET A 21 -1.42 -5.91 3.75
C MET A 21 -1.55 -6.94 4.89
N ALA A 22 -2.46 -6.72 5.83
CA ALA A 22 -2.68 -7.65 6.94
C ALA A 22 -3.23 -9.00 6.46
N GLU A 23 -4.12 -8.98 5.46
CA GLU A 23 -4.65 -10.19 4.84
C GLU A 23 -3.56 -10.97 4.09
N VAL A 24 -2.78 -10.29 3.24
CA VAL A 24 -1.67 -10.91 2.50
C VAL A 24 -0.62 -11.45 3.47
N ASN A 25 -0.28 -10.72 4.53
CA ASN A 25 0.64 -11.21 5.56
C ASN A 25 0.15 -12.50 6.21
N THR A 26 -1.15 -12.57 6.52
CA THR A 26 -1.76 -13.78 7.07
C THR A 26 -1.67 -14.95 6.10
N ARG A 27 -1.89 -14.71 4.80
CA ARG A 27 -1.80 -15.75 3.77
C ARG A 27 -0.36 -16.21 3.53
N LEU A 28 0.60 -15.29 3.54
CA LEU A 28 2.04 -15.61 3.50
C LEU A 28 2.46 -16.49 4.68
N ALA A 29 2.03 -16.16 5.90
CA ALA A 29 2.33 -16.97 7.07
C ALA A 29 1.78 -18.40 6.92
N ARG A 30 0.52 -18.54 6.47
CA ARG A 30 -0.08 -19.86 6.21
C ARG A 30 0.65 -20.63 5.11
N TYR A 31 1.06 -19.95 4.05
CA TYR A 31 1.84 -20.54 2.97
C TYR A 31 3.15 -21.14 3.48
N VAL A 32 3.93 -20.37 4.25
CA VAL A 32 5.20 -20.84 4.82
C VAL A 32 4.99 -22.04 5.73
N LEU A 33 4.01 -21.97 6.65
CA LEU A 33 3.71 -23.09 7.54
C LEU A 33 3.30 -24.35 6.77
N ARG A 34 2.45 -24.19 5.75
CA ARG A 34 1.99 -25.33 4.93
C ARG A 34 3.12 -25.93 4.11
N PHE A 35 4.01 -25.10 3.58
CA PHE A 35 5.21 -25.56 2.88
C PHE A 35 6.09 -26.41 3.82
N LEU A 36 6.33 -25.93 5.05
CA LEU A 36 7.12 -26.67 6.05
C LEU A 36 6.45 -27.96 6.52
N ASP A 37 5.11 -27.97 6.65
CA ASP A 37 4.38 -29.20 6.97
C ASP A 37 4.44 -30.22 5.84
N ALA A 38 4.43 -29.77 4.58
CA ALA A 38 4.60 -30.64 3.43
C ALA A 38 6.02 -31.22 3.34
N ASP A 39 7.04 -30.39 3.56
CA ASP A 39 8.45 -30.81 3.62
C ASP A 39 8.70 -31.85 4.71
N ALA A 40 8.05 -31.69 5.87
CA ALA A 40 8.11 -32.65 6.97
C ALA A 40 7.19 -33.88 6.77
N GLY A 41 6.51 -34.02 5.63
CA GLY A 41 5.59 -35.12 5.34
C GLY A 41 4.31 -35.15 6.18
N ARG A 42 3.99 -34.06 6.90
CA ARG A 42 2.78 -33.94 7.73
C ARG A 42 1.54 -33.50 6.93
N ALA A 43 1.75 -32.93 5.75
CA ALA A 43 0.67 -32.41 4.91
C ALA A 43 0.96 -32.61 3.41
N ALA A 44 -0.07 -32.49 2.59
CA ALA A 44 0.11 -32.40 1.14
C ALA A 44 0.65 -31.01 0.76
N PRO A 45 1.55 -30.92 -0.24
CA PRO A 45 1.99 -29.66 -0.84
C PRO A 45 0.80 -28.82 -1.31
N LEU A 46 0.98 -27.50 -1.33
CA LEU A 46 0.03 -26.58 -1.95
C LEU A 46 -0.01 -26.77 -3.46
N SER A 47 -1.13 -26.43 -4.07
CA SER A 47 -1.21 -26.44 -5.52
C SER A 47 -0.47 -25.24 -6.12
N THR A 48 0.04 -25.39 -7.34
CA THR A 48 0.65 -24.27 -8.08
C THR A 48 -0.36 -23.15 -8.37
N ALA A 49 -1.66 -23.46 -8.39
CA ALA A 49 -2.71 -22.46 -8.51
C ALA A 49 -2.83 -21.60 -7.24
N ASP A 50 -2.71 -22.21 -6.05
CA ASP A 50 -2.72 -21.47 -4.77
C ASP A 50 -1.49 -20.57 -4.64
N GLU A 51 -0.33 -21.09 -5.05
CA GLU A 51 0.92 -20.31 -5.10
C GLU A 51 0.82 -19.11 -6.03
N ARG A 52 0.22 -19.31 -7.21
CA ARG A 52 -0.01 -18.24 -8.17
C ARG A 52 -0.94 -17.17 -7.62
N ALA A 53 -2.06 -17.58 -7.02
CA ALA A 53 -3.00 -16.64 -6.41
C ALA A 53 -2.32 -15.79 -5.34
N LEU A 54 -1.52 -16.41 -4.45
CA LEU A 54 -0.76 -15.67 -3.45
C LEU A 54 0.24 -14.67 -4.06
N ALA A 55 0.93 -15.06 -5.14
CA ALA A 55 1.87 -14.19 -5.84
C ALA A 55 1.15 -12.98 -6.48
N ASP A 56 -0.05 -13.19 -7.03
CA ASP A 56 -0.87 -12.12 -7.61
C ASP A 56 -1.29 -11.11 -6.53
N ASP A 57 -1.69 -11.59 -5.34
CA ASP A 57 -2.08 -10.72 -4.22
C ASP A 57 -0.89 -9.90 -3.69
N VAL A 58 0.28 -10.52 -3.55
CA VAL A 58 1.52 -9.81 -3.16
C VAL A 58 1.86 -8.73 -4.18
N THR A 59 1.67 -9.02 -5.47
CA THR A 59 1.92 -8.07 -6.55
C THR A 59 0.94 -6.89 -6.50
N ALA A 60 -0.34 -7.14 -6.21
CA ALA A 60 -1.35 -6.10 -6.05
C ALA A 60 -1.01 -5.15 -4.89
N VAL A 61 -0.65 -5.69 -3.71
CA VAL A 61 -0.22 -4.87 -2.56
C VAL A 61 1.03 -4.06 -2.90
N ALA A 62 2.01 -4.64 -3.59
CA ALA A 62 3.20 -3.92 -4.01
C ALA A 62 2.87 -2.75 -4.97
N ALA A 63 1.91 -2.94 -5.88
CA ALA A 63 1.41 -1.88 -6.75
C ALA A 63 0.72 -0.76 -5.97
N ALA A 64 -0.09 -1.09 -4.97
CA ALA A 64 -0.77 -0.12 -4.11
C ALA A 64 0.23 0.71 -3.26
N ILE A 65 1.28 0.09 -2.73
CA ILE A 65 2.38 0.79 -2.04
C ILE A 65 3.07 1.78 -2.98
N ARG A 66 3.41 1.36 -4.20
CA ARG A 66 4.02 2.25 -5.21
C ARG A 66 3.10 3.44 -5.53
N ALA A 67 1.80 3.20 -5.68
CA ALA A 67 0.83 4.28 -5.91
C ALA A 67 0.78 5.28 -4.74
N ARG A 68 0.85 4.79 -3.49
CA ARG A 68 0.92 5.65 -2.30
C ARG A 68 2.18 6.50 -2.26
N ILE A 69 3.34 5.94 -2.62
CA ILE A 69 4.61 6.67 -2.72
C ILE A 69 4.47 7.79 -3.76
N ALA A 70 3.97 7.48 -4.95
CA ALA A 70 3.77 8.46 -6.02
C ALA A 70 2.85 9.62 -5.57
N ARG A 71 1.76 9.34 -4.85
CA ARG A 71 0.89 10.39 -4.27
C ARG A 71 1.64 11.31 -3.30
N ARG A 72 2.48 10.74 -2.43
CA ARG A 72 3.28 11.52 -1.46
C ARG A 72 4.29 12.42 -2.15
N GLU A 73 4.97 11.92 -3.17
CA GLU A 73 5.94 12.67 -3.96
C GLU A 73 5.28 13.83 -4.72
N LEU A 74 4.15 13.58 -5.39
CA LEU A 74 3.36 14.63 -6.05
C LEU A 74 2.89 15.71 -5.06
N GLY A 75 2.45 15.31 -3.87
CA GLY A 75 2.09 16.25 -2.80
C GLY A 75 3.29 17.08 -2.31
N ALA A 76 4.47 16.48 -2.20
CA ALA A 76 5.69 17.16 -1.79
C ALA A 76 6.18 18.18 -2.83
N LEU A 77 6.09 17.85 -4.13
CA LEU A 77 6.38 18.76 -5.23
C LEU A 77 5.46 19.99 -5.21
N ARG A 78 4.15 19.80 -5.02
CA ARG A 78 3.18 20.92 -4.94
C ARG A 78 3.49 21.88 -3.78
N ARG A 79 3.90 21.36 -2.63
CA ARG A 79 4.29 22.18 -1.47
C ARG A 79 5.57 22.98 -1.71
N HIS A 80 6.55 22.40 -2.41
CA HIS A 80 7.79 23.11 -2.76
C HIS A 80 7.55 24.24 -3.76
N SER A 81 6.72 24.03 -4.79
CA SER A 81 6.40 25.07 -5.77
C SER A 81 5.64 26.27 -5.18
N SER A 82 4.95 26.09 -4.05
CA SER A 82 4.24 27.16 -3.35
C SER A 82 5.14 28.06 -2.49
N CYS A 83 6.41 27.69 -2.27
CA CYS A 83 7.34 28.42 -1.39
C CYS A 83 8.30 29.37 -2.14
N VAL A 84 8.13 29.60 -3.44
CA VAL A 84 8.96 30.59 -4.16
C VAL A 84 8.50 32.01 -3.75
N PRO A 85 9.34 32.82 -3.08
CA PRO A 85 8.95 34.16 -2.68
C PRO A 85 8.82 35.03 -3.92
N HIS A 86 7.68 35.70 -4.03
CA HIS A 86 7.43 36.72 -5.05
C HIS A 86 8.39 37.90 -4.81
N ARG A 87 9.54 37.90 -5.51
CA ARG A 87 10.45 39.06 -5.53
C ARG A 87 9.67 40.24 -6.12
N ARG A 88 9.34 41.22 -5.29
CA ARG A 88 8.81 42.51 -5.78
C ARG A 88 9.89 43.14 -6.67
N PRO A 89 9.55 43.62 -7.88
CA PRO A 89 10.49 44.41 -8.65
C PRO A 89 10.71 45.74 -7.92
N ASP A 90 11.97 46.03 -7.62
CA ASP A 90 12.40 47.32 -7.09
C ASP A 90 12.18 48.35 -8.19
N MET A 91 11.23 49.27 -8.00
CA MET A 91 11.04 50.42 -8.88
C MET A 91 11.95 51.54 -8.35
N SER A 92 13.12 51.67 -8.97
CA SER A 92 13.93 52.89 -8.97
C SER A 92 13.55 53.78 -10.14
#